data_AF-A0A1T2D8H9-F1
#
_entry.id   AF-A0A1T2D8H9-F1
#
_cell.length_a   1.000
_cell.length_b   1.000
_cell.length_c   1.000
_cell.angle_alpha   90.00
_cell.angle_beta   90.00
_cell.angle_gamma   90.00
#
_symmetry.space_group_name_H-M   'P 1'
#
loop_
_entity.id
_entity.type
_entity.pdbx_description
1 polymer ?
#
loop_
_entity_poly.entity_id
_entity_poly.type
_entity_poly.pdbx_seq_one_letter_code
_entity_poly.pdbx_strand_id
1 'polypeptide(L)'
;MSKGSGFKIEMSQSGDPNVFQASNGKLSISVPISLKRRSGRQLIILPDGKAHEPRPWDTDPTPLQLALARGHCWLAMLETGQVKSIREIAEKEGIDNSYVSRMVNLTTLAPDIVEAILDDQLPPTLTLFDLAVDPPKLWSEQRKRVYSLKS
;
A
#
# COMPACT_ATOMS: atom_id res chain seq x y z
N MET A 1 21.73 29.77 28.04
CA MET A 1 22.13 29.24 26.73
C MET A 1 21.37 27.93 26.50
N SER A 2 20.27 27.97 25.74
CA SER A 2 19.61 26.77 25.21
C SER A 2 18.77 27.22 24.01
N LYS A 3 19.32 27.04 22.80
CA LYS A 3 18.62 27.27 21.53
C LYS A 3 17.78 26.02 21.23
N GLY A 4 16.58 25.96 21.79
CA GLY A 4 15.56 24.98 21.38
C GLY A 4 14.64 25.63 20.37
N SER A 5 14.81 25.33 19.07
CA SER A 5 13.89 25.73 18.02
C SER A 5 12.51 25.12 18.31
N GLY A 6 11.62 25.95 18.86
CA GLY A 6 10.44 25.51 19.57
C GLY A 6 9.27 25.16 18.67
N PHE A 7 9.30 23.97 18.06
CA PHE A 7 8.09 23.31 17.58
C PHE A 7 7.47 22.52 18.73
N LYS A 8 6.30 22.96 19.21
CA LYS A 8 5.50 22.23 20.19
C LYS A 8 4.43 21.47 19.41
N ILE A 9 4.51 20.14 19.40
CA ILE A 9 3.51 19.29 18.75
C ILE A 9 2.47 18.94 19.83
N GLU A 10 1.26 19.47 19.70
CA GLU A 10 0.10 19.09 20.51
C GLU A 10 -0.85 18.28 19.63
N MET A 11 -1.18 17.06 20.05
CA MET A 11 -2.07 16.16 19.32
C MET A 11 -3.50 16.31 19.86
N SER A 12 -4.36 17.03 19.13
CA SER A 12 -5.80 17.10 19.38
C SER A 12 -6.58 16.48 18.22
N GLN A 13 -7.75 15.89 18.50
CA GLN A 13 -8.65 15.34 17.49
C GLN A 13 -9.08 16.45 16.51
N SER A 14 -9.02 16.16 15.20
CA SER A 14 -9.10 17.10 14.05
C SER A 14 -10.14 18.22 14.19
N GLY A 15 -9.74 19.48 13.94
CA GLY A 15 -10.61 20.67 13.89
C GLY A 15 -10.08 21.71 12.88
N ASP A 16 -10.75 22.86 12.71
CA ASP A 16 -10.38 23.87 11.71
C ASP A 16 -8.99 24.49 11.93
N PRO A 17 -8.25 24.86 10.86
CA PRO A 17 -6.95 25.48 10.98
C PRO A 17 -7.03 26.81 11.72
N ASN A 18 -6.21 26.97 12.77
CA ASN A 18 -6.21 28.17 13.61
C ASN A 18 -4.79 28.74 13.76
N VAL A 19 -4.69 30.06 13.63
CA VAL A 19 -3.45 30.81 13.76
C VAL A 19 -3.47 31.57 15.09
N PHE A 20 -2.55 31.22 15.98
CA PHE A 20 -2.38 31.88 17.28
C PHE A 20 -1.14 32.77 17.23
N GLN A 21 -1.33 34.08 17.41
CA GLN A 21 -0.23 35.02 17.56
C GLN A 21 0.02 35.26 19.04
N ALA A 22 1.16 34.80 19.56
CA ALA A 22 1.54 35.03 20.94
C ALA A 22 2.12 36.45 21.10
N SER A 23 1.85 37.07 22.25
CA SER A 23 2.27 38.43 22.61
C SER A 23 3.79 38.64 22.68
N ASN A 24 4.58 37.57 22.58
CA ASN A 24 6.05 37.60 22.48
C ASN A 24 6.56 37.59 21.03
N GLY A 25 5.68 37.82 20.04
CA GLY A 25 6.03 37.83 18.62
C GLY A 25 6.13 36.44 17.98
N LYS A 26 5.80 35.36 18.70
CA LYS A 26 5.80 34.00 18.16
C LYS A 26 4.47 33.68 17.47
N LEU A 27 4.54 33.22 16.22
CA LEU A 27 3.40 32.73 15.46
C LEU A 27 3.29 31.20 15.60
N SER A 28 2.13 30.70 16.02
CA SER A 28 1.81 29.28 16.09
C SER A 28 0.66 28.98 15.15
N ILE A 29 0.87 28.06 14.19
CA ILE A 29 -0.15 27.63 13.23
C ILE A 29 -0.58 26.21 13.58
N SER A 30 -1.87 25.99 13.82
CA SER A 30 -2.46 24.68 13.96
C SER A 30 -3.05 24.25 12.61
N VAL A 31 -2.59 23.12 12.08
CA VAL A 31 -3.07 22.55 10.83
C VAL A 31 -3.63 21.15 11.11
N PRO A 32 -4.91 20.86 10.83
CA PRO A 32 -5.43 19.51 10.97
C PRO A 32 -4.79 18.60 9.92
N ILE A 33 -3.98 17.65 10.37
CA ILE A 33 -3.47 16.58 9.53
C ILE A 33 -4.02 15.24 10.02
N SER A 34 -4.42 14.37 9.10
CA SER A 34 -4.81 13.00 9.43
C SER A 34 -3.69 12.05 9.03
N LEU A 35 -3.20 11.27 10.00
CA LEU A 35 -2.23 10.21 9.77
C LEU A 35 -2.99 8.90 9.57
N LYS A 36 -3.05 8.40 8.33
CA LYS A 36 -3.56 7.05 8.04
C LYS A 36 -2.40 6.08 7.82
N ARG A 37 -2.62 4.80 8.09
CA ARG A 37 -1.63 3.74 7.76
C ARG A 37 -2.06 3.02 6.50
N ARG A 38 -1.10 2.75 5.59
CA ARG A 38 -1.32 1.95 4.38
C ARG A 38 -0.13 1.05 4.09
N SER A 39 -0.33 -0.26 4.10
CA SER A 39 0.75 -1.25 3.89
C SER A 39 2.02 -0.97 4.72
N GLY A 40 1.86 -0.55 5.98
CA GLY A 40 2.96 -0.18 6.87
C GLY A 40 3.49 1.25 6.75
N ARG A 41 2.99 2.06 5.81
CA ARG A 41 3.37 3.47 5.60
C ARG A 41 2.44 4.43 6.31
N GLN A 42 2.96 5.54 6.83
CA GLN A 42 2.14 6.68 7.25
C GLN A 42 1.82 7.57 6.06
N LEU A 43 0.54 7.69 5.75
CA LEU A 43 0.00 8.64 4.78
C LEU A 43 -0.40 9.91 5.54
N ILE A 44 0.20 11.04 5.16
CA ILE A 44 -0.19 12.36 5.65
C ILE A 44 -1.27 12.89 4.71
N ILE A 45 -2.48 13.07 5.24
CA ILE A 45 -3.59 13.70 4.54
C ILE A 45 -3.63 15.16 4.98
N LEU A 46 -3.51 16.05 3.99
CA LEU A 46 -3.58 17.49 4.16
C LEU A 46 -5.04 17.94 4.41
N PRO A 47 -5.26 19.16 4.95
CA PRO A 47 -6.59 19.70 5.22
C PRO A 47 -7.52 19.76 4.00
N ASP A 48 -6.96 19.87 2.79
CA ASP A 48 -7.71 19.88 1.53
C ASP A 48 -8.11 18.46 1.06
N GLY A 49 -7.82 17.45 1.87
CA GLY A 49 -8.12 16.04 1.60
C GLY A 49 -7.10 15.36 0.69
N LYS A 50 -6.07 16.07 0.20
CA LYS A 50 -5.06 15.50 -0.68
C LYS A 50 -4.00 14.77 0.14
N ALA A 51 -3.54 13.64 -0.39
CA ALA A 51 -2.33 13.01 0.11
C ALA A 51 -1.12 13.76 -0.44
N HIS A 52 -0.10 13.94 0.39
CA HIS A 52 1.21 14.33 -0.12
C HIS A 52 1.79 13.15 -0.91
N GLU A 53 1.90 13.27 -2.24
CA GLU A 53 2.50 12.25 -3.11
C GLU A 53 4.03 12.43 -3.14
N PRO A 54 4.83 11.54 -2.52
CA PRO A 54 6.27 11.50 -2.78
C PRO A 54 6.51 11.12 -4.24
N ARG A 55 7.70 11.46 -4.78
CA ARG A 55 8.01 11.11 -6.17
C ARG A 55 7.98 9.59 -6.35
N PRO A 56 7.57 9.08 -7.52
CA PRO A 56 7.40 7.63 -7.73
C PRO A 56 8.65 6.78 -7.46
N TRP A 57 9.85 7.32 -7.69
CA TRP A 57 11.13 6.62 -7.48
C TRP A 57 11.77 6.88 -6.11
N ASP A 58 11.23 7.82 -5.32
CA ASP A 58 11.70 8.10 -3.95
C ASP A 58 11.06 7.14 -2.92
N THR A 59 10.22 6.21 -3.38
CA THR A 59 9.42 5.34 -2.51
C THR A 59 9.79 3.88 -2.72
N ASP A 60 10.07 3.17 -1.64
CA ASP A 60 10.21 1.71 -1.67
C ASP A 60 8.95 1.07 -2.29
N PRO A 61 9.01 -0.14 -2.88
CA PRO A 61 7.82 -0.86 -3.31
C PRO A 61 7.00 -1.36 -2.11
N THR A 62 5.67 -1.36 -2.22
CA THR A 62 4.79 -1.90 -1.17
C THR A 62 4.92 -3.44 -1.11
N PRO A 63 4.57 -4.08 0.02
CA PRO A 63 4.53 -5.53 0.11
C PRO A 63 3.66 -6.19 -0.98
N LEU A 64 2.55 -5.54 -1.38
CA LEU A 64 1.67 -6.05 -2.43
C LEU A 64 2.29 -5.91 -3.82
N GLN A 65 2.98 -4.80 -4.09
CA GLN A 65 3.76 -4.62 -5.33
C GLN A 65 4.90 -5.65 -5.44
N LEU A 66 5.62 -5.89 -4.34
CA LEU A 66 6.67 -6.93 -4.28
C LEU A 66 6.10 -8.33 -4.49
N ALA A 67 4.94 -8.62 -3.92
CA ALA A 67 4.25 -9.90 -4.12
C ALA A 67 3.84 -10.11 -5.58
N LEU A 68 3.30 -9.08 -6.23
CA LEU A 68 2.95 -9.11 -7.65
C LEU A 68 4.19 -9.36 -8.51
N ALA A 69 5.30 -8.65 -8.25
CA ALA A 69 6.56 -8.84 -8.96
C ALA A 69 7.11 -10.26 -8.80
N ARG A 70 7.07 -10.82 -7.58
CA ARG A 70 7.44 -12.22 -7.32
C ARG A 70 6.55 -13.18 -8.10
N GLY A 71 5.24 -12.95 -8.13
CA GLY A 71 4.28 -13.73 -8.91
C GLY A 71 4.67 -13.83 -10.38
N HIS A 72 4.97 -12.70 -11.02
CA HIS A 72 5.41 -12.67 -12.42
C HIS A 72 6.76 -13.33 -12.64
N CYS A 73 7.74 -13.13 -11.74
CA CYS A 73 9.04 -13.79 -11.82
C CYS A 73 8.91 -15.32 -11.74
N TRP A 74 8.11 -15.80 -10.78
CA TRP A 74 7.87 -17.22 -10.57
C TRP A 74 7.07 -17.85 -11.71
N LEU A 75 6.06 -17.15 -12.24
CA LEU A 75 5.35 -17.57 -13.44
C LEU A 75 6.31 -17.70 -14.64
N ALA A 76 7.16 -16.71 -14.87
CA ALA A 76 8.13 -16.75 -15.96
C ALA A 76 9.12 -17.93 -15.81
N MET A 77 9.58 -18.24 -14.59
CA MET A 77 10.42 -19.42 -14.37
C MET A 77 9.69 -20.73 -14.70
N LEU A 78 8.40 -20.84 -14.41
CA LEU A 78 7.58 -22.00 -14.76
C LEU A 78 7.38 -22.11 -16.27
N GLU A 79 7.03 -21.01 -16.93
CA GLU A 79 6.77 -20.96 -18.38
C GLU A 79 8.03 -21.23 -19.21
N THR A 80 9.18 -20.75 -18.75
CA THR A 80 10.48 -21.00 -19.40
C THR A 80 11.06 -22.38 -19.08
N GLY A 81 10.45 -23.13 -18.16
CA GLY A 81 10.95 -24.43 -17.70
C GLY A 81 12.23 -24.36 -16.87
N GLN A 82 12.63 -23.17 -16.39
CA GLN A 82 13.75 -23.02 -15.45
C GLN A 82 13.51 -23.77 -14.13
N VAL A 83 12.23 -23.91 -13.76
CA VAL A 83 11.75 -24.75 -12.65
C VAL A 83 10.59 -25.60 -13.16
N LYS A 84 10.47 -26.82 -12.62
CA LYS A 84 9.49 -27.81 -13.06
C LYS A 84 8.14 -27.69 -12.37
N SER A 85 8.10 -27.05 -11.19
CA SER A 85 6.87 -26.95 -10.41
C SER A 85 6.92 -25.85 -9.35
N ILE A 86 5.74 -25.49 -8.83
CA ILE A 86 5.58 -24.61 -7.66
C ILE A 86 6.35 -25.16 -6.44
N ARG A 87 6.45 -26.49 -6.31
CA ARG A 87 7.17 -27.13 -5.20
C ARG A 87 8.68 -26.87 -5.28
N GLU A 88 9.25 -26.89 -6.48
CA GLU A 88 10.66 -26.58 -6.68
C GLU A 88 10.98 -25.12 -6.34
N ILE A 89 10.09 -24.19 -6.69
CA ILE A 89 10.20 -22.78 -6.27
C ILE A 89 10.17 -22.67 -4.75
N ALA A 90 9.22 -23.34 -4.10
CA ALA A 90 9.04 -23.32 -2.65
C ALA A 90 10.29 -23.85 -1.93
N GLU A 91 10.87 -24.95 -2.40
CA GLU A 91 12.11 -25.54 -1.88
C GLU A 91 13.32 -24.61 -2.08
N LYS A 92 13.43 -23.97 -3.25
CA LYS A 92 14.54 -23.04 -3.57
C LYS A 92 14.49 -21.75 -2.73
N GLU A 93 13.30 -21.23 -2.47
CA GLU A 93 13.08 -19.98 -1.74
C GLU A 93 12.89 -20.19 -0.23
N GLY A 94 12.80 -21.43 0.24
CA GLY A 94 12.61 -21.75 1.66
C GLY A 94 11.25 -21.34 2.22
N ILE A 95 10.20 -21.38 1.40
CA ILE A 95 8.84 -20.91 1.70
C ILE A 95 7.81 -22.00 1.44
N ASP A 96 6.58 -21.79 1.91
CA ASP A 96 5.50 -22.76 1.70
C ASP A 96 4.94 -22.72 0.27
N ASN A 97 4.51 -23.88 -0.23
CA ASN A 97 3.91 -24.02 -1.56
C ASN A 97 2.66 -23.14 -1.74
N SER A 98 1.85 -23.00 -0.69
CA SER A 98 0.66 -22.15 -0.70
C SER A 98 1.02 -20.68 -0.86
N TYR A 99 2.18 -20.24 -0.35
CA TYR A 99 2.65 -18.88 -0.55
C TYR A 99 3.09 -18.68 -2.00
N VAL A 100 3.84 -19.61 -2.59
CA VAL A 100 4.19 -19.53 -4.02
C VAL A 100 2.94 -19.48 -4.90
N SER A 101 1.98 -20.37 -4.66
CA SER A 101 0.71 -20.41 -5.38
C SER A 101 -0.06 -19.09 -5.30
N ARG A 102 -0.18 -18.49 -4.10
CA ARG A 102 -0.82 -17.19 -3.91
C ARG A 102 -0.15 -16.08 -4.73
N MET A 103 1.18 -16.03 -4.78
CA MET A 103 1.91 -15.04 -5.56
C MET A 103 1.68 -15.22 -7.06
N VAL A 104 1.73 -16.46 -7.55
CA VAL A 104 1.42 -16.76 -8.96
C VAL A 104 -0.01 -16.39 -9.30
N ASN A 105 -0.98 -16.63 -8.42
CA ASN A 105 -2.38 -16.24 -8.63
C ASN A 105 -2.57 -14.73 -8.87
N LEU A 106 -1.73 -13.86 -8.29
CA LEU A 106 -1.80 -12.42 -8.52
C LEU A 106 -1.61 -12.04 -10.00
N THR A 107 -0.90 -12.86 -10.78
CA THR A 107 -0.69 -12.63 -12.22
C THR A 107 -1.96 -12.82 -13.07
N THR A 108 -3.00 -13.42 -12.48
CA THR A 108 -4.27 -13.73 -13.15
C THR A 108 -5.35 -12.66 -12.93
N LEU A 109 -5.01 -11.62 -12.18
CA LEU A 109 -5.92 -10.51 -11.88
C LEU A 109 -6.25 -9.69 -13.13
N ALA A 110 -7.40 -9.04 -13.10
CA ALA A 110 -7.81 -8.11 -14.14
C ALA A 110 -6.76 -6.98 -14.29
N PRO A 111 -6.45 -6.52 -15.51
CA PRO A 111 -5.41 -5.52 -15.75
C PRO A 111 -5.59 -4.22 -14.95
N ASP A 112 -6.83 -3.78 -14.78
CA ASP A 112 -7.18 -2.58 -13.98
C ASP A 112 -6.91 -2.77 -12.48
N ILE A 113 -7.03 -4.00 -11.96
CA ILE A 113 -6.67 -4.32 -10.57
C ILE A 113 -5.15 -4.33 -10.42
N VAL A 114 -4.41 -4.87 -11.40
CA VAL A 114 -2.95 -4.85 -11.43
C VAL A 114 -2.43 -3.41 -11.44
N GLU A 115 -2.99 -2.56 -12.30
CA GLU A 115 -2.68 -1.13 -12.34
C GLU A 115 -2.95 -0.47 -10.97
N ALA A 116 -4.11 -0.74 -10.37
CA ALA A 116 -4.43 -0.22 -9.03
C ALA A 116 -3.50 -0.72 -7.92
N ILE A 117 -2.86 -1.89 -8.06
CA ILE A 117 -1.80 -2.35 -7.13
C ILE A 117 -0.52 -1.53 -7.34
N LEU A 118 -0.13 -1.34 -8.60
CA LEU A 118 1.09 -0.61 -8.96
C LEU A 118 1.01 0.87 -8.56
N ASP A 119 -0.16 1.47 -8.70
CA ASP A 119 -0.39 2.86 -8.31
C ASP A 119 -0.69 3.02 -6.82
N ASP A 120 -0.73 1.92 -6.05
CA ASP A 120 -1.22 1.92 -4.67
C ASP A 120 -2.56 2.68 -4.60
N GLN A 121 -3.59 2.22 -5.31
CA GLN A 121 -4.94 2.80 -5.34
C GLN A 121 -6.03 1.87 -4.74
N LEU A 122 -5.65 0.66 -4.33
CA LEU A 122 -6.58 -0.28 -3.69
C LEU A 122 -6.99 0.17 -2.28
N PRO A 123 -8.23 -0.16 -1.84
CA PRO A 123 -8.68 0.14 -0.48
C PRO A 123 -7.71 -0.41 0.58
N PRO A 124 -7.44 0.33 1.68
CA PRO A 124 -6.49 -0.10 2.71
C PRO A 124 -6.95 -1.33 3.51
N THR A 125 -8.23 -1.66 3.46
CA THR A 125 -8.82 -2.87 4.05
C THR A 125 -8.52 -4.12 3.25
N LEU A 126 -8.12 -3.97 1.98
CA LEU A 126 -7.91 -5.07 1.06
C LEU A 126 -6.46 -5.57 1.19
N THR A 127 -6.34 -6.86 1.46
CA THR A 127 -5.07 -7.53 1.72
C THR A 127 -4.67 -8.41 0.54
N LEU A 128 -3.41 -8.83 0.53
CA LEU A 128 -2.91 -9.84 -0.42
C LEU A 128 -3.78 -11.10 -0.42
N PHE A 129 -4.27 -11.54 0.74
CA PHE A 129 -5.08 -12.75 0.85
C PHE A 129 -6.42 -12.61 0.12
N ASP A 130 -7.04 -11.43 0.16
CA ASP A 130 -8.31 -11.17 -0.51
C ASP A 130 -8.22 -11.28 -2.03
N LEU A 131 -7.02 -11.02 -2.58
CA LEU A 131 -6.73 -11.09 -4.01
C LEU A 131 -6.18 -12.44 -4.46
N ALA A 132 -5.36 -13.08 -3.64
CA ALA A 132 -4.56 -14.24 -4.03
C ALA A 132 -5.18 -15.60 -3.65
N VAL A 133 -6.07 -15.63 -2.66
CA VAL A 133 -6.73 -16.86 -2.20
C VAL A 133 -7.98 -17.09 -3.04
N ASP A 134 -7.91 -18.10 -3.91
CA ASP A 134 -9.01 -18.50 -4.80
C ASP A 134 -9.64 -17.31 -5.55
N PRO A 135 -8.85 -16.62 -6.40
CA PRO A 135 -9.39 -15.50 -7.18
C PRO A 135 -10.47 -16.01 -8.13
N PRO A 136 -11.62 -15.30 -8.24
CA PRO A 136 -12.60 -15.61 -9.27
C PRO A 136 -11.95 -15.61 -10.65
N LYS A 137 -12.24 -16.62 -11.47
CA LYS A 137 -11.67 -16.73 -12.82
C LYS A 137 -12.17 -15.62 -13.77
N LEU A 138 -13.39 -15.12 -13.52
CA LEU A 138 -13.97 -14.03 -14.29
C LEU A 138 -13.53 -12.68 -13.71
N TRP A 139 -12.92 -11.85 -14.55
CA TRP A 139 -12.52 -10.49 -14.16
C TRP A 139 -13.69 -9.63 -13.66
N SER A 140 -14.91 -9.84 -14.16
CA SER A 140 -16.10 -9.16 -13.64
C SER A 140 -16.34 -9.45 -12.16
N GLU A 141 -16.13 -10.70 -11.73
CA GLU A 141 -16.30 -11.12 -10.34
C GLU A 141 -15.12 -10.67 -9.47
N GLN A 142 -13.91 -10.63 -10.03
CA GLN A 142 -12.75 -10.03 -9.34
C GLN A 142 -13.00 -8.56 -9.01
N ARG A 143 -13.47 -7.78 -9.99
CA ARG A 143 -13.84 -6.37 -9.78
C ARG A 143 -14.92 -6.22 -8.74
N LYS A 144 -15.99 -7.03 -8.80
CA LYS A 144 -17.03 -7.03 -7.77
C LYS A 144 -16.44 -7.25 -6.38
N ARG A 145 -15.55 -8.24 -6.20
CA ARG A 145 -14.90 -8.52 -4.91
C ARG A 145 -14.09 -7.33 -4.39
N VAL A 146 -13.30 -6.70 -5.27
CA VAL A 146 -12.47 -5.52 -4.92
C VAL A 146 -13.33 -4.32 -4.56
N TYR A 147 -14.40 -4.06 -5.33
CA TYR A 147 -15.23 -2.88 -5.16
C TYR A 147 -16.41 -3.06 -4.19
N SER A 148 -16.82 -4.28 -3.86
CA SER A 148 -17.83 -4.55 -2.82
C SER A 148 -17.29 -4.34 -1.41
N LEU A 149 -15.97 -4.39 -1.23
CA LEU A 149 -15.29 -4.09 0.03
C LEU A 149 -15.12 -2.58 0.28
N LYS A 150 -15.67 -1.72 -0.59
CA LYS A 150 -15.72 -0.25 -0.39
C LYS A 150 -16.89 0.21 0.49
N SER A 151 -17.79 -0.67 0.93
CA SER A 151 -18.93 -0.34 1.81
C SER A 151 -18.63 -0.46 3.29
#